data_AF-A0A4D5S4J9-F1
#
_entry.id   AF-A0A4D5S4J9-F1
#
_cell.length_a   1.000
_cell.length_b   1.000
_cell.length_c   1.000
_cell.angle_alpha   90.00
_cell.angle_beta   90.00
_cell.angle_gamma   90.00
#
_symmetry.space_group_name_H-M   'P 1'
#
loop_
_entity.id
_entity.type
_entity.pdbx_description
1 polymer ?
#
loop_
_entity_poly.entity_id
_entity_poly.type
_entity_poly.pdbx_seq_one_letter_code
_entity_poly.pdbx_strand_id
1 'polypeptide(L)'
;SLACRFNMHPQQAAVATMLRLTLILLAVSAWAQQKDQCGKPAIEPALDVNDRIYGGRVAVPGSWPWQAQIYAGRHICGGTLISDQHVLTAAHCVWNLSPSTFTVYLGSHHTTQSRESEVHAPVKEICVHPASHRTKGPGETQDIAIIKLKRKVNMTRTIQPVCLPNHGEQLPTGSKLYVTGWGEVGGELSLSSIY
;
A
#
# COMPACT_ATOMS: atom_id res chain seq x y z
N SER A 1 -17.57 15.65 9.72
CA SER A 1 -16.65 15.88 8.59
C SER A 1 -15.42 16.63 9.10
N LEU A 2 -14.46 15.89 9.67
CA LEU A 2 -13.13 16.35 10.08
C LEU A 2 -12.22 15.15 9.78
N ALA A 3 -11.79 15.01 8.53
CA ALA A 3 -10.43 15.28 8.14
C ALA A 3 -9.44 14.41 8.90
N CYS A 4 -9.18 13.22 8.36
CA CYS A 4 -7.97 12.47 8.66
C CYS A 4 -6.76 13.37 8.40
N ARG A 5 -6.28 14.05 9.45
CA ARG A 5 -5.10 14.90 9.33
C ARG A 5 -3.89 14.00 9.12
N PHE A 6 -3.34 14.06 7.92
CA PHE A 6 -1.98 13.62 7.64
C PHE A 6 -1.02 14.54 8.39
N ASN A 7 -0.65 14.19 9.63
CA ASN A 7 0.48 14.82 10.29
C ASN A 7 1.78 14.19 9.75
N MET A 8 2.14 14.54 8.51
CA MET A 8 3.53 14.42 8.09
C MET A 8 4.31 15.52 8.82
N HIS A 9 5.07 15.14 9.84
CA HIS A 9 5.85 16.08 10.65
C HIS A 9 6.93 16.78 9.79
N PRO A 10 6.97 18.12 9.76
CA PRO A 10 8.19 18.85 9.42
C PRO A 10 9.08 18.90 10.68
N GLN A 11 10.27 18.31 10.60
CA GLN A 11 11.28 18.37 11.64
C GLN A 11 12.01 19.72 11.58
N GLN A 12 11.90 20.55 12.62
CA GLN A 12 12.90 21.57 12.94
C GLN A 12 13.09 21.66 14.45
N ALA A 13 14.27 21.28 14.93
CA ALA A 13 14.80 21.66 16.23
C ALA A 13 16.25 22.10 16.03
N ALA A 14 16.58 23.32 16.44
CA ALA A 14 17.94 23.84 16.46
C ALA A 14 18.43 23.89 17.91
N VAL A 15 19.56 23.24 18.23
CA VAL A 15 20.34 23.55 19.45
C VAL A 15 21.86 23.39 19.24
N ALA A 16 22.54 24.49 19.54
CA ALA A 16 23.96 24.82 19.74
C ALA A 16 25.01 23.75 20.18
N THR A 17 26.18 23.86 19.53
CA THR A 17 27.60 23.79 20.03
C THR A 17 28.39 22.46 20.11
N MET A 18 29.22 22.26 19.07
CA MET A 18 30.64 21.83 18.95
C MET A 18 31.28 20.62 19.66
N LEU A 19 30.63 19.89 20.57
CA LEU A 19 31.00 18.47 20.85
C LEU A 19 30.03 17.49 20.18
N ARG A 20 29.16 18.06 19.34
CA ARG A 20 28.01 17.43 18.74
C ARG A 20 28.28 16.98 17.31
N LEU A 21 29.31 17.48 16.62
CA LEU A 21 29.48 17.23 15.17
C LEU A 21 29.75 15.76 14.80
N THR A 22 30.48 14.99 15.61
CA THR A 22 30.75 13.56 15.33
C THR A 22 29.58 12.64 15.67
N LEU A 23 28.92 12.89 16.80
CA LEU A 23 27.65 12.24 17.16
C LEU A 23 26.51 12.64 16.21
N ILE A 24 26.50 13.89 15.73
CA ILE A 24 25.61 14.35 14.66
C ILE A 24 25.98 13.66 13.36
N LEU A 25 27.24 13.45 12.98
CA LEU A 25 27.58 12.72 11.74
C LEU A 25 27.10 11.26 11.79
N LEU A 26 27.33 10.55 12.90
CA LEU A 26 26.84 9.17 13.08
C LEU A 26 25.31 9.09 13.17
N ALA A 27 24.69 10.07 13.83
CA ALA A 27 23.25 10.19 13.86
C ALA A 27 22.73 10.52 12.45
N VAL A 28 23.26 11.51 11.74
CA VAL A 28 22.82 11.93 10.40
C VAL A 28 22.94 10.79 9.39
N SER A 29 23.99 9.94 9.47
CA SER A 29 24.03 8.71 8.67
C SER A 29 22.92 7.71 9.03
N ALA A 30 22.56 7.59 10.31
CA ALA A 30 21.47 6.71 10.74
C ALA A 30 20.07 7.28 10.42
N TRP A 31 19.87 8.61 10.48
CA TRP A 31 18.61 9.29 10.16
C TRP A 31 18.39 9.40 8.64
N ALA A 32 19.45 9.50 7.84
CA ALA A 32 19.36 9.50 6.37
C ALA A 32 18.81 8.17 5.83
N GLN A 33 19.01 7.06 6.54
CA GLN A 33 18.62 5.72 6.11
C GLN A 33 17.09 5.49 6.11
N GLN A 34 16.32 6.29 6.84
CA GLN A 34 14.89 6.03 7.07
C GLN A 34 13.99 6.49 5.92
N LYS A 35 14.47 7.38 5.04
CA LYS A 35 13.67 7.93 3.92
C LYS A 35 13.69 7.07 2.65
N ASP A 36 14.55 6.04 2.59
CA ASP A 36 14.91 5.33 1.35
C ASP A 36 14.29 3.91 1.18
N GLN A 37 13.32 3.53 2.02
CA GLN A 37 12.76 2.16 2.06
C GLN A 37 11.32 2.02 1.57
N CYS A 38 10.97 2.70 0.48
CA CYS A 38 9.71 2.43 -0.23
C CYS A 38 9.99 2.03 -1.69
N GLY A 39 9.06 1.31 -2.31
CA GLY A 39 9.09 1.00 -3.75
C GLY A 39 10.27 0.13 -4.22
N LYS A 40 11.01 -0.51 -3.30
CA LYS A 40 12.16 -1.36 -3.60
C LYS A 40 11.95 -2.76 -3.00
N PRO A 41 11.32 -3.69 -3.73
CA PRO A 41 10.98 -4.99 -3.18
C PRO A 41 12.24 -5.81 -2.88
N ALA A 42 12.24 -6.56 -1.76
CA ALA A 42 13.35 -7.47 -1.41
C ALA A 42 13.36 -8.79 -2.22
N ILE A 43 12.31 -9.00 -3.01
CA ILE A 43 12.13 -10.13 -3.93
C ILE A 43 11.72 -9.51 -5.26
N GLU A 44 12.55 -9.66 -6.28
CA GLU A 44 12.26 -9.05 -7.57
C GLU A 44 11.06 -9.74 -8.25
N PRO A 45 10.13 -8.98 -8.85
CA PRO A 45 9.06 -9.56 -9.64
C PRO A 45 9.63 -10.19 -10.92
N ALA A 46 9.07 -11.33 -11.33
CA ALA A 46 9.39 -11.93 -12.62
C ALA A 46 8.65 -11.16 -13.73
N LEU A 47 9.29 -10.14 -14.30
CA LEU A 47 8.71 -9.27 -15.33
C LEU A 47 9.05 -9.74 -16.75
N ASP A 48 8.09 -9.67 -17.67
CA ASP A 48 8.29 -9.84 -19.12
C ASP A 48 7.67 -8.67 -19.88
N VAL A 49 8.16 -8.44 -21.09
CA VAL A 49 7.65 -7.41 -21.99
C VAL A 49 6.21 -7.70 -22.47
N ASN A 50 5.72 -8.93 -22.35
CA ASN A 50 4.38 -9.34 -22.74
C ASN A 50 3.36 -9.42 -21.60
N ASP A 51 3.70 -9.00 -20.38
CA ASP A 51 2.77 -9.08 -19.24
C ASP A 51 1.56 -8.16 -19.44
N ARG A 52 0.37 -8.76 -19.39
CA ARG A 52 -0.93 -8.09 -19.57
C ARG A 52 -1.83 -8.42 -18.39
N ILE A 53 -2.73 -7.49 -18.05
CA ILE A 53 -3.73 -7.68 -16.99
C ILE A 53 -4.69 -8.83 -17.33
N TYR A 54 -5.06 -8.96 -18.61
CA TYR A 54 -5.78 -10.11 -19.15
C TYR A 54 -4.77 -11.13 -19.68
N GLY A 55 -4.76 -12.33 -19.10
CA GLY A 55 -3.71 -13.33 -19.35
C GLY A 55 -2.42 -13.09 -18.55
N GLY A 56 -2.52 -12.42 -17.40
CA GLY A 56 -1.39 -12.19 -16.50
C GLY A 56 -0.78 -13.48 -15.96
N ARG A 57 0.42 -13.37 -15.42
CA ARG A 57 1.14 -14.51 -14.81
C ARG A 57 0.97 -14.47 -13.30
N VAL A 58 0.98 -15.62 -12.65
CA VAL A 58 1.10 -15.63 -11.19
C VAL A 58 2.41 -14.93 -10.79
N ALA A 59 2.30 -13.91 -9.94
CA ALA A 59 3.42 -13.16 -9.42
C ALA A 59 4.31 -14.04 -8.53
N VAL A 60 5.58 -13.66 -8.42
CA VAL A 60 6.48 -14.31 -7.46
C VAL A 60 6.00 -14.01 -6.04
N PRO A 61 5.84 -15.01 -5.15
CA PRO A 61 5.37 -14.75 -3.79
C PRO A 61 6.20 -13.68 -3.07
N GLY A 62 5.53 -12.61 -2.64
CA GLY A 62 6.15 -11.49 -1.94
C GLY A 62 6.86 -10.45 -2.81
N SER A 63 6.87 -10.59 -4.15
CA SER A 63 7.52 -9.62 -5.05
C SER A 63 6.81 -8.28 -5.18
N TRP A 64 5.56 -8.21 -4.71
CA TRP A 64 4.77 -7.00 -4.61
C TRP A 64 4.41 -6.73 -3.14
N PRO A 65 5.40 -6.37 -2.30
CA PRO A 65 5.27 -6.38 -0.84
C PRO A 65 4.35 -5.28 -0.29
N TRP A 66 3.91 -4.35 -1.14
CA TRP A 66 2.90 -3.34 -0.81
C TRP A 66 1.48 -3.79 -1.11
N GLN A 67 1.27 -4.92 -1.80
CA GLN A 67 -0.06 -5.41 -2.10
C GLN A 67 -0.79 -5.74 -0.79
N ALA A 68 -1.94 -5.10 -0.59
CA ALA A 68 -2.82 -5.35 0.54
C ALA A 68 -4.12 -6.00 0.06
N GLN A 69 -4.65 -6.89 0.89
CA GLN A 69 -5.96 -7.48 0.71
C GLN A 69 -6.94 -6.87 1.71
N ILE A 70 -8.07 -6.37 1.22
CA ILE A 70 -9.20 -5.98 2.08
C ILE A 70 -10.10 -7.21 2.22
N TYR A 71 -10.20 -7.72 3.45
CA TYR A 71 -10.87 -8.99 3.75
C TYR A 71 -12.03 -8.81 4.72
N ALA A 72 -13.23 -9.22 4.30
CA ALA A 72 -14.46 -9.19 5.11
C ALA A 72 -15.19 -10.55 5.01
N GLY A 73 -14.58 -11.59 5.57
CA GLY A 73 -15.03 -13.00 5.41
C GLY A 73 -14.74 -13.59 4.03
N ARG A 74 -14.32 -12.76 3.08
CA ARG A 74 -13.78 -13.10 1.76
C ARG A 74 -12.93 -11.93 1.25
N HIS A 75 -12.15 -12.14 0.20
CA HIS A 75 -11.56 -11.04 -0.57
C HIS A 75 -12.67 -10.15 -1.12
N ILE A 76 -12.60 -8.85 -0.86
CA ILE A 76 -13.55 -7.87 -1.42
C ILE A 76 -12.89 -6.81 -2.30
N CYS A 77 -11.65 -6.42 -1.99
CA CYS A 77 -10.88 -5.44 -2.75
C CYS A 77 -9.38 -5.61 -2.50
N GLY A 78 -8.57 -5.01 -3.37
CA GLY A 78 -7.15 -4.76 -3.13
C GLY A 78 -6.91 -3.41 -2.45
N GLY A 79 -5.67 -3.20 -2.01
CA GLY A 79 -5.14 -1.92 -1.56
C GLY A 79 -3.62 -1.92 -1.63
N THR A 80 -3.01 -0.81 -1.22
CA THR A 80 -1.57 -0.59 -1.32
C THR A 80 -1.02 -0.03 -0.03
N LEU A 81 -0.06 -0.71 0.60
CA LEU A 81 0.67 -0.19 1.75
C LEU A 81 1.53 1.01 1.33
N ILE A 82 1.32 2.16 1.97
CA ILE A 82 2.03 3.42 1.68
C ILE A 82 2.87 3.92 2.87
N SER A 83 2.73 3.28 4.03
CA SER A 83 3.57 3.48 5.23
C SER A 83 3.42 2.30 6.18
N ASP A 84 4.07 2.33 7.34
CA ASP A 84 3.91 1.32 8.39
C ASP A 84 2.51 1.26 9.03
N GLN A 85 1.58 2.16 8.69
CA GLN A 85 0.26 2.19 9.32
C GLN A 85 -0.88 2.60 8.38
N HIS A 86 -0.60 2.84 7.11
CA HIS A 86 -1.59 3.37 6.17
C HIS A 86 -1.61 2.58 4.87
N VAL A 87 -2.83 2.28 4.42
CA VAL A 87 -3.12 1.55 3.19
C VAL A 87 -4.01 2.42 2.32
N LEU A 88 -3.58 2.66 1.09
CA LEU A 88 -4.35 3.34 0.06
C LEU A 88 -5.29 2.34 -0.64
N THR A 89 -6.51 2.76 -0.95
CA THR A 89 -7.50 1.94 -1.67
C THR A 89 -8.43 2.83 -2.47
N ALA A 90 -9.25 2.23 -3.34
CA ALA A 90 -10.41 2.90 -3.89
C ALA A 90 -11.45 3.16 -2.79
N ALA A 91 -12.19 4.26 -2.93
CA ALA A 91 -13.16 4.68 -1.94
C ALA A 91 -14.42 3.82 -1.99
N HIS A 92 -14.85 3.40 -3.18
CA HIS A 92 -15.99 2.48 -3.35
C HIS A 92 -15.80 1.13 -2.64
N CYS A 93 -14.55 0.68 -2.43
CA CYS A 93 -14.24 -0.53 -1.68
C CYS A 93 -14.64 -0.45 -0.20
N VAL A 94 -14.70 0.77 0.37
CA VAL A 94 -14.80 0.98 1.82
C VAL A 94 -15.91 1.92 2.26
N TRP A 95 -16.61 2.61 1.36
CA TRP A 95 -17.67 3.58 1.70
C TRP A 95 -18.76 3.05 2.63
N ASN A 96 -19.11 1.76 2.53
CA ASN A 96 -20.17 1.14 3.35
C ASN A 96 -19.62 0.18 4.42
N LEU A 97 -18.31 0.18 4.65
CA LEU A 97 -17.68 -0.67 5.66
C LEU A 97 -17.48 0.09 6.96
N SER A 98 -17.53 -0.64 8.07
CA SER A 98 -17.09 -0.11 9.37
C SER A 98 -15.69 -0.65 9.69
N PRO A 99 -14.81 0.10 10.37
CA PRO A 99 -13.47 -0.38 10.75
C PRO A 99 -13.43 -1.75 11.45
N SER A 100 -14.48 -2.14 12.15
CA SER A 100 -14.59 -3.41 12.86
C SER A 100 -15.08 -4.58 12.00
N THR A 101 -15.59 -4.34 10.78
CA THR A 101 -16.23 -5.38 9.94
C THR A 101 -15.28 -6.00 8.92
N PHE A 102 -14.03 -5.54 8.85
CA PHE A 102 -13.03 -6.06 7.93
C PHE A 102 -11.63 -5.93 8.51
N THR A 103 -10.69 -6.66 7.90
CA THR A 103 -9.28 -6.67 8.25
C THR A 103 -8.45 -6.45 6.99
N VAL A 104 -7.28 -5.83 7.12
CA VAL A 104 -6.32 -5.73 6.01
C VAL A 104 -5.28 -6.83 6.16
N TYR A 105 -5.12 -7.67 5.14
CA TYR A 105 -4.06 -8.67 5.13
C TYR A 105 -2.87 -8.17 4.30
N LEU A 106 -1.67 -8.39 4.82
CA LEU A 106 -0.40 -7.95 4.23
C LEU A 106 0.56 -9.14 4.14
N GLY A 107 1.37 -9.17 3.09
CA GLY A 107 2.28 -10.29 2.82
C GLY A 107 1.56 -11.55 2.30
N SER A 108 0.26 -11.44 2.00
CA SER A 108 -0.57 -12.49 1.42
C SER A 108 -0.17 -12.73 -0.04
N HIS A 109 -0.15 -14.00 -0.46
CA HIS A 109 -0.01 -14.36 -1.87
C HIS A 109 -1.26 -15.06 -2.43
N HIS A 110 -1.98 -15.81 -1.57
CA HIS A 110 -3.25 -16.45 -1.88
C HIS A 110 -4.36 -15.80 -1.04
N THR A 111 -5.57 -15.67 -1.57
CA THR A 111 -6.67 -15.01 -0.81
C THR A 111 -7.31 -15.86 0.27
N THR A 112 -7.07 -17.18 0.27
CA THR A 112 -7.74 -18.16 1.13
C THR A 112 -6.79 -18.96 2.02
N GLN A 113 -5.49 -18.94 1.73
CA GLN A 113 -4.50 -19.71 2.49
C GLN A 113 -3.67 -18.76 3.36
N SER A 114 -3.91 -18.84 4.67
CA SER A 114 -3.08 -18.09 5.62
C SER A 114 -1.72 -18.74 5.77
N ARG A 115 -0.65 -17.94 5.68
CA ARG A 115 0.74 -18.38 5.92
C ARG A 115 1.28 -17.67 7.16
N GLU A 116 2.28 -18.27 7.81
CA GLU A 116 2.93 -17.68 9.00
C GLU A 116 3.50 -16.27 8.76
N SER A 117 3.87 -15.95 7.51
CA SER A 117 4.41 -14.64 7.12
C SER A 117 3.35 -13.56 6.89
N GLU A 118 2.07 -13.90 6.96
CA GLU A 118 0.96 -12.97 6.72
C GLU A 118 0.61 -12.19 7.97
N VAL A 119 0.31 -10.89 7.80
CA VAL A 119 -0.12 -10.02 8.89
C VAL A 119 -1.57 -9.64 8.67
N HIS A 120 -2.44 -10.07 9.58
CA HIS A 120 -3.84 -9.64 9.64
C HIS A 120 -3.95 -8.39 10.51
N ALA A 121 -4.00 -7.21 9.87
CA ALA A 121 -3.99 -5.91 10.54
C ALA A 121 -5.42 -5.36 10.74
N PRO A 122 -5.90 -5.25 11.99
CA PRO A 122 -7.20 -4.64 12.26
C PRO A 122 -7.22 -3.16 11.90
N VAL A 123 -8.38 -2.67 11.47
CA VAL A 123 -8.55 -1.27 11.04
C VAL A 123 -8.98 -0.38 12.20
N LYS A 124 -8.39 0.81 12.25
CA LYS A 124 -8.74 1.88 13.20
C LYS A 124 -9.74 2.85 12.60
N GLU A 125 -9.50 3.29 11.38
CA GLU A 125 -10.19 4.42 10.77
C GLU A 125 -10.18 4.29 9.24
N ILE A 126 -11.24 4.77 8.60
CA ILE A 126 -11.38 4.85 7.14
C ILE A 126 -11.52 6.32 6.77
N CYS A 127 -10.66 6.76 5.86
CA CYS A 127 -10.53 8.15 5.43
C CYS A 127 -10.90 8.24 3.95
N VAL A 128 -12.17 8.50 3.69
CA VAL A 128 -12.70 8.66 2.33
C VAL A 128 -12.43 10.07 1.83
N HIS A 129 -12.00 10.21 0.58
CA HIS A 129 -11.82 11.54 -0.01
C HIS A 129 -13.16 12.31 -0.06
N PRO A 130 -13.25 13.58 0.37
CA PRO A 130 -14.53 14.29 0.43
C PRO A 130 -15.27 14.44 -0.92
N ALA A 131 -14.54 14.47 -2.03
CA ALA A 131 -15.11 14.57 -3.39
C ALA A 131 -15.56 13.21 -3.98
N SER A 132 -15.38 12.13 -3.25
CA SER A 132 -15.96 10.82 -3.54
C SER A 132 -17.50 10.88 -3.59
N HIS A 133 -18.14 10.40 -4.66
CA HIS A 133 -19.61 10.29 -4.71
C HIS A 133 -20.08 8.90 -5.14
N ARG A 134 -21.06 8.37 -4.41
CA ARG A 134 -21.63 7.03 -4.63
C ARG A 134 -22.46 6.88 -5.90
N THR A 135 -22.98 7.98 -6.42
CA THR A 135 -24.01 7.99 -7.48
C THR A 135 -23.50 8.44 -8.83
N LYS A 136 -22.21 8.80 -8.93
CA LYS A 136 -21.61 9.32 -10.14
C LYS A 136 -20.80 8.23 -10.84
N GLY A 137 -20.70 8.31 -12.17
CA GLY A 137 -20.00 7.33 -12.99
C GLY A 137 -18.48 7.32 -12.79
N PRO A 138 -17.77 6.32 -13.34
CA PRO A 138 -16.32 6.30 -13.39
C PRO A 138 -15.77 7.59 -14.03
N GLY A 139 -14.78 8.21 -13.40
CA GLY A 139 -14.16 9.46 -13.88
C GLY A 139 -14.84 10.75 -13.43
N GLU A 140 -16.02 10.67 -12.80
CA GLU A 140 -16.76 11.84 -12.32
C GLU A 140 -16.50 12.17 -10.83
N THR A 141 -15.72 11.34 -10.13
CA THR A 141 -15.41 11.48 -8.71
C THR A 141 -13.98 11.08 -8.40
N GLN A 142 -13.49 11.56 -7.25
CA GLN A 142 -12.24 11.10 -6.70
C GLN A 142 -12.49 9.81 -5.91
N ASP A 143 -12.22 8.67 -6.54
CA ASP A 143 -12.40 7.34 -5.97
C ASP A 143 -11.15 6.87 -5.21
N ILE A 144 -10.82 7.57 -4.13
CA ILE A 144 -9.64 7.29 -3.31
C ILE A 144 -9.97 7.36 -1.82
N ALA A 145 -9.44 6.41 -1.05
CA ALA A 145 -9.56 6.37 0.39
C ALA A 145 -8.29 5.83 1.03
N ILE A 146 -8.08 6.19 2.30
CA ILE A 146 -6.96 5.72 3.11
C ILE A 146 -7.51 4.97 4.31
N ILE A 147 -7.00 3.77 4.55
CA ILE A 147 -7.27 2.97 5.72
C ILE A 147 -6.11 3.16 6.70
N LYS A 148 -6.42 3.50 7.96
CA LYS A 148 -5.45 3.55 9.05
C LYS A 148 -5.53 2.28 9.88
N LEU A 149 -4.42 1.58 10.03
CA LEU A 149 -4.33 0.36 10.83
C LEU A 149 -4.30 0.68 12.33
N LYS A 150 -4.83 -0.23 13.18
CA LYS A 150 -4.82 -0.05 14.65
C LYS A 150 -3.41 0.06 15.22
N ARG A 151 -2.46 -0.66 14.64
CA ARG A 151 -1.05 -0.68 15.04
C ARG A 151 -0.17 -0.57 13.79
N LYS A 152 1.05 -0.09 14.00
CA LYS A 152 2.10 -0.15 12.98
C LYS A 152 2.42 -1.61 12.66
N VAL A 153 2.70 -1.89 11.39
CA VAL A 153 3.18 -3.19 10.92
C VAL A 153 4.69 -3.16 10.82
N ASN A 154 5.32 -4.30 11.13
CA ASN A 154 6.77 -4.43 10.95
C ASN A 154 7.07 -4.67 9.48
N MET A 155 8.04 -3.95 8.95
CA MET A 155 8.52 -4.18 7.58
C MET A 155 9.29 -5.48 7.51
N THR A 156 9.00 -6.27 6.50
CA THR A 156 9.65 -7.57 6.25
C THR A 156 10.07 -7.65 4.79
N ARG A 157 10.56 -8.81 4.34
CA ARG A 157 10.84 -9.03 2.91
C ARG A 157 9.57 -9.06 2.04
N THR A 158 8.41 -9.30 2.64
CA THR A 158 7.12 -9.45 1.96
C THR A 158 6.09 -8.38 2.33
N ILE A 159 6.48 -7.44 3.22
CA ILE A 159 5.64 -6.33 3.68
C ILE A 159 6.49 -5.07 3.66
N GLN A 160 6.28 -4.21 2.66
CA GLN A 160 7.02 -2.96 2.46
C GLN A 160 6.11 -1.94 1.76
N PRO A 161 6.24 -0.64 2.05
CA PRO A 161 5.41 0.36 1.40
C PRO A 161 5.88 0.66 -0.03
N VAL A 162 4.95 1.06 -0.90
CA VAL A 162 5.30 1.73 -2.16
C VAL A 162 5.56 3.21 -1.91
N CYS A 163 6.38 3.84 -2.75
CA CYS A 163 6.55 5.29 -2.72
C CYS A 163 5.33 5.98 -3.31
N LEU A 164 4.95 7.12 -2.73
CA LEU A 164 3.99 8.02 -3.35
C LEU A 164 4.72 8.94 -4.33
N PRO A 165 4.11 9.27 -5.49
CA PRO A 165 4.65 10.28 -6.38
C PRO A 165 4.64 11.66 -5.70
N ASN A 166 5.51 12.55 -6.15
CA ASN A 166 5.45 13.95 -5.74
C ASN A 166 4.18 14.62 -6.28
N HIS A 167 3.71 15.66 -5.59
CA HIS A 167 2.54 16.40 -6.04
C HIS A 167 2.78 17.01 -7.43
N GLY A 168 1.93 16.65 -8.40
CA GLY A 168 2.04 17.11 -9.78
C GLY A 168 3.11 16.40 -10.61
N GLU A 169 3.74 15.34 -10.07
CA GLU A 169 4.66 14.50 -10.83
C GLU A 169 3.91 13.84 -11.99
N GLN A 170 4.49 13.98 -13.19
CA GLN A 170 3.95 13.39 -14.40
C GLN A 170 4.79 12.18 -14.79
N LEU A 171 4.11 11.06 -15.06
CA LEU A 171 4.75 9.89 -15.63
C LEU A 171 5.05 10.15 -17.11
N PRO A 172 6.28 9.92 -17.58
CA PRO A 172 6.60 10.03 -18.99
C PRO A 172 5.72 9.10 -19.85
N THR A 173 5.31 9.57 -21.02
CA THR A 173 4.59 8.74 -22.00
C THR A 173 5.42 7.51 -22.35
N GLY A 174 4.78 6.33 -22.35
CA GLY A 174 5.46 5.06 -22.59
C GLY A 174 6.11 4.43 -21.36
N SER A 175 5.94 5.02 -20.18
CA SER A 175 6.32 4.38 -18.91
C SER A 175 5.65 3.02 -18.77
N LYS A 176 6.44 2.01 -18.38
CA LYS A 176 5.92 0.69 -18.04
C LYS A 176 5.33 0.73 -16.65
N LEU A 177 4.08 0.29 -16.52
CA LEU A 177 3.33 0.24 -15.27
C LEU A 177 2.85 -1.18 -15.04
N TYR A 178 2.70 -1.54 -13.78
CA TYR A 178 2.27 -2.86 -13.35
C TYR A 178 1.02 -2.71 -12.48
N VAL A 179 0.08 -3.62 -12.68
CA VAL A 179 -1.15 -3.72 -11.89
C VAL A 179 -1.18 -5.13 -11.34
N THR A 180 -1.38 -5.23 -10.03
CA THR A 180 -1.35 -6.50 -9.30
C THR A 180 -2.67 -6.71 -8.58
N GLY A 181 -3.10 -7.97 -8.49
CA GLY A 181 -4.32 -8.30 -7.76
C GLY A 181 -4.78 -9.74 -7.94
N TRP A 182 -5.83 -10.09 -7.21
CA TRP A 182 -6.42 -11.43 -7.18
C TRP A 182 -7.70 -11.57 -8.00
N GLY A 183 -7.96 -10.59 -8.87
CA GLY A 183 -9.17 -10.55 -9.71
C GLY A 183 -9.23 -11.67 -10.73
N GLU A 184 -10.39 -11.82 -11.35
CA GLU A 184 -10.65 -12.88 -12.33
C GLU A 184 -9.92 -12.62 -13.66
N VAL A 185 -9.01 -13.53 -14.01
CA VAL A 185 -8.44 -13.63 -15.34
C VAL A 185 -9.37 -14.56 -16.13
N GLY A 186 -9.98 -14.03 -17.20
CA GLY A 186 -11.18 -14.60 -17.82
C GLY A 186 -11.25 -16.13 -17.95
N GLY A 187 -12.34 -16.70 -17.41
CA GLY A 187 -12.85 -18.03 -17.73
C GLY A 187 -12.09 -19.20 -17.09
N GLU A 188 -12.79 -19.87 -16.16
CA GLU A 188 -12.45 -21.15 -15.51
C GLU A 188 -11.52 -21.05 -14.29
N LEU A 189 -12.18 -20.92 -13.12
CA LEU A 189 -11.75 -21.27 -11.76
C LEU A 189 -10.24 -21.50 -11.55
N SER A 190 -9.46 -20.42 -11.57
CA SER A 190 -8.07 -20.44 -11.13
C SER A 190 -7.94 -19.72 -9.79
N LEU A 191 -7.36 -20.41 -8.83
CA LEU A 191 -7.12 -19.96 -7.46
C LEU A 191 -6.51 -18.56 -7.45
N SER A 192 -7.20 -17.68 -6.73
CA SER A 192 -6.88 -16.29 -6.44
C SER A 192 -5.41 -16.11 -6.05
N SER A 193 -4.57 -15.80 -7.04
CA SER A 193 -3.15 -15.49 -6.90
C SER A 193 -2.94 -14.03 -7.26
N ILE A 194 -1.90 -13.38 -6.74
CA ILE A 194 -1.51 -12.07 -7.27
C ILE A 194 -1.02 -12.33 -8.69
N TYR A 195 -1.65 -11.73 -9.69
CA TYR A 195 -1.16 -11.73 -11.07
C TYR A 195 -0.39 -10.45 -11.39
#